data_AF-A0AAE0QI85-F1
#
_entry.id   AF-A0AAE0QI85-F1
#
_cell.length_a   1.000
_cell.length_b   1.000
_cell.length_c   1.000
_cell.angle_alpha   90.00
_cell.angle_beta   90.00
_cell.angle_gamma   90.00
#
_symmetry.space_group_name_H-M   'P 1'
#
loop_
_entity.id
_entity.type
_entity.pdbx_description
1 polymer ?
#
loop_
_entity_poly.entity_id
_entity_poly.type
_entity_poly.pdbx_seq_one_letter_code
_entity_poly.pdbx_strand_id
1 'polypeptide(L)'
;MQKSVRYNEGHALYLSVIARKEGTKRGYLSKKATDNSRWNEKYFALYQNILFYFENEQSTRPTGIYLLEGCTCERASVPKVSTISRDNSEKQQHYFLVIFGHDGQKPLELRAEEDTDCTEWVEAIQQASYSDLIIEREVLMQKYIHLVQIMETEKVAANQLRTQLEDQDTEIKRLKTEVLAMNKAKERLLPCHSNQDEEDPDLKKIKKIQSFMRGWLCRRKWKIIVQDYICSPHAESMRKRNQIVFNMLEAETEYVLQLSILVNCFLRPLRMAASSKKPPIGHDDVSSIFLNRRHC
;
A
#
# COMPACT_ATOMS: atom_id res chain seq x y z
N MET A 1 30.27 -1.30 -28.01
CA MET A 1 28.88 -1.79 -28.00
C MET A 1 28.89 -3.20 -27.44
N GLN A 2 27.95 -3.52 -26.55
CA GLN A 2 27.79 -4.87 -26.00
C GLN A 2 27.43 -5.82 -27.16
N LYS A 3 28.37 -6.65 -27.60
CA LYS A 3 28.26 -7.40 -28.87
C LYS A 3 27.25 -8.57 -28.80
N SER A 4 26.78 -8.95 -27.62
CA SER A 4 25.94 -10.13 -27.39
C SER A 4 24.44 -9.84 -27.28
N VAL A 5 24.03 -8.60 -27.02
CA VAL A 5 22.61 -8.27 -26.76
C VAL A 5 21.93 -7.90 -28.07
N ARG A 6 20.99 -8.75 -28.52
CA ARG A 6 20.08 -8.44 -29.64
C ARG A 6 18.86 -7.69 -29.11
N TYR A 7 18.52 -6.59 -29.73
CA TYR A 7 17.33 -5.80 -29.42
C TYR A 7 16.56 -5.48 -30.70
N ASN A 8 15.25 -5.29 -30.55
CA ASN A 8 14.43 -4.74 -31.62
C ASN A 8 14.76 -3.25 -31.77
N GLU A 9 15.20 -2.83 -32.96
CA GLU A 9 15.63 -1.45 -33.23
C GLU A 9 14.51 -0.42 -32.99
N GLY A 10 13.26 -0.76 -33.33
CA GLY A 10 12.10 0.10 -33.12
C GLY A 10 11.83 0.34 -31.63
N HIS A 11 11.84 -0.72 -30.83
CA HIS A 11 11.70 -0.61 -29.38
C HIS A 11 12.86 0.14 -28.73
N ALA A 12 14.10 -0.15 -29.16
CA ALA A 12 15.28 0.55 -28.66
C ALA A 12 15.22 2.05 -28.97
N LEU A 13 14.78 2.44 -30.17
CA LEU A 13 14.60 3.83 -30.54
C LEU A 13 13.50 4.49 -29.70
N TYR A 14 12.35 3.84 -29.55
CA TYR A 14 11.26 4.35 -28.72
C TYR A 14 11.69 4.59 -27.26
N LEU A 15 12.32 3.58 -26.64
CA LEU A 15 12.82 3.68 -25.27
C LEU A 15 13.90 4.75 -25.14
N SER A 16 14.76 4.94 -26.15
CA SER A 16 15.77 6.00 -26.13
C SER A 16 15.15 7.41 -26.14
N VAL A 17 14.01 7.59 -26.80
CA VAL A 17 13.26 8.87 -26.79
C VAL A 17 12.66 9.13 -25.41
N ILE A 18 12.10 8.09 -24.78
CA ILE A 18 11.60 8.20 -23.40
C ILE A 18 12.76 8.48 -22.45
N ALA A 19 13.87 7.75 -22.55
CA ALA A 19 15.05 7.93 -21.69
C ALA A 19 15.56 9.38 -21.72
N ARG A 20 15.53 10.05 -22.87
CA ARG A 20 15.91 11.47 -22.97
C ARG A 20 14.95 12.42 -22.24
N LYS A 21 13.67 12.06 -22.08
CA LYS A 21 12.65 12.90 -21.43
C LYS A 21 12.42 12.56 -19.96
N GLU A 22 12.46 11.27 -19.64
CA GLU A 22 12.00 10.68 -18.37
C GLU A 22 13.05 9.73 -17.76
N GLY A 23 14.28 9.77 -18.26
CA GLY A 23 15.37 8.97 -17.71
C GLY A 23 15.64 9.32 -16.24
N THR A 24 15.83 8.28 -15.43
CA THR A 24 16.17 8.35 -14.00
C THR A 24 17.37 9.26 -13.75
N LYS A 25 18.39 9.20 -14.62
CA LYS A 25 19.50 10.14 -14.65
C LYS A 25 19.95 10.41 -16.08
N ARG A 26 20.31 11.66 -16.35
CA ARG A 26 20.72 12.16 -17.67
C ARG A 26 21.82 13.19 -17.51
N GLY A 27 22.74 13.27 -18.46
CA GLY A 27 23.84 14.23 -18.39
C GLY A 27 25.01 13.84 -19.28
N TYR A 28 25.99 14.74 -19.36
CA TYR A 28 27.22 14.48 -20.09
C TYR A 28 28.18 13.65 -19.26
N LEU A 29 28.80 12.66 -19.89
CA LEU A 29 29.90 11.90 -19.32
C LEU A 29 31.00 11.75 -20.36
N SER A 30 32.23 11.79 -19.90
CA SER A 30 33.38 11.44 -20.73
C SER A 30 33.51 9.92 -20.78
N LYS A 31 33.39 9.36 -21.99
CA LYS A 31 33.51 7.92 -22.26
C LYS A 31 34.85 7.61 -22.92
N LYS A 32 35.57 6.61 -22.41
CA LYS A 32 36.80 6.14 -23.06
C LYS A 32 36.47 5.34 -24.34
N ALA A 33 37.19 5.65 -25.40
CA ALA A 33 37.12 4.93 -26.66
C ALA A 33 37.90 3.60 -26.56
N THR A 34 37.36 2.56 -27.18
CA THR A 34 37.89 1.18 -27.09
C THR A 34 39.14 0.95 -27.95
N ASP A 35 39.41 1.83 -28.90
CA ASP A 35 40.42 1.71 -29.96
C ASP A 35 41.68 2.55 -29.67
N ASN A 36 41.52 3.78 -29.20
CA ASN A 36 42.62 4.75 -29.09
C ASN A 36 42.82 5.31 -27.67
N SER A 37 42.09 4.78 -26.67
CA SER A 37 42.10 5.25 -25.28
C SER A 37 41.80 6.75 -25.09
N ARG A 38 41.26 7.43 -26.10
CA ARG A 38 40.82 8.83 -25.98
C ARG A 38 39.48 8.90 -25.26
N TRP A 39 39.30 9.98 -24.53
CA TRP A 39 38.05 10.30 -23.86
C TRP A 39 37.21 11.18 -24.77
N ASN A 40 35.94 10.84 -24.94
CA ASN A 40 34.99 11.63 -25.70
C ASN A 40 33.79 11.93 -24.82
N GLU A 41 33.40 13.19 -24.76
CA GLU A 41 32.16 13.60 -24.14
C GLU A 41 30.97 13.06 -24.94
N LYS A 42 30.00 12.47 -24.24
CA LYS A 42 28.76 11.93 -24.79
C LYS A 42 27.63 12.24 -23.84
N TYR A 43 26.43 12.41 -24.37
CA TYR A 43 25.24 12.57 -23.56
C TYR A 43 24.67 11.19 -23.20
N PHE A 44 24.48 10.92 -21.91
CA PHE A 44 23.93 9.66 -21.40
C PHE A 44 22.52 9.86 -20.85
N ALA A 45 21.71 8.81 -21.00
CA ALA A 45 20.38 8.74 -20.40
C ALA A 45 20.13 7.33 -19.89
N LEU A 46 19.93 7.20 -18.58
CA LEU A 46 19.55 5.97 -17.92
C LEU A 46 18.03 5.90 -17.82
N TYR A 47 17.43 4.83 -18.34
CA TYR A 47 16.00 4.57 -18.19
C TYR A 47 15.80 3.11 -17.85
N GLN A 48 15.15 2.85 -16.71
CA GLN A 48 15.05 1.50 -16.14
C GLN A 48 16.46 0.88 -15.99
N ASN A 49 16.67 -0.33 -16.51
CA ASN A 49 17.96 -1.02 -16.52
C ASN A 49 18.75 -0.83 -17.84
N ILE A 50 18.44 0.21 -18.62
CA ILE A 50 19.06 0.46 -19.92
C ILE A 50 19.75 1.83 -19.93
N LEU A 51 21.04 1.83 -20.24
CA LEU A 51 21.84 3.04 -20.38
C LEU A 51 22.07 3.34 -21.87
N PHE A 52 21.50 4.44 -22.33
CA PHE A 52 21.69 4.97 -23.67
C PHE A 52 22.79 6.02 -23.67
N TYR A 53 23.57 6.09 -24.75
CA TYR A 53 24.42 7.25 -25.02
C TYR A 53 24.24 7.77 -26.43
N PHE A 54 24.44 9.08 -26.57
CA PHE A 54 24.21 9.85 -27.77
C PHE A 54 25.45 10.69 -28.09
N GLU A 55 25.56 11.15 -29.33
CA GLU A 55 26.65 12.06 -29.71
C GLU A 55 26.59 13.38 -28.93
N ASN A 56 25.38 13.93 -28.79
CA ASN A 56 25.06 15.12 -28.03
C ASN A 56 23.59 15.08 -27.58
N GLU A 57 23.17 16.05 -26.77
CA GLU A 57 21.79 16.13 -26.27
C GLU A 57 20.75 16.29 -27.39
N GLN A 58 21.09 16.89 -28.54
CA GLN A 58 20.15 17.10 -29.65
C GLN A 58 19.97 15.86 -30.55
N SER A 59 20.80 14.82 -30.35
CA SER A 59 20.78 13.61 -31.16
C SER A 59 19.44 12.86 -31.04
N THR A 60 18.87 12.48 -32.18
CA THR A 60 17.57 11.78 -32.23
C THR A 60 17.70 10.27 -32.12
N ARG A 61 18.89 9.72 -32.35
CA ARG A 61 19.19 8.28 -32.28
C ARG A 61 20.34 8.02 -31.30
N PRO A 62 20.25 6.95 -30.48
CA PRO A 62 21.35 6.58 -29.62
C PRO A 62 22.53 6.05 -30.44
N THR A 63 23.73 6.47 -30.06
CA THR A 63 24.99 5.97 -30.63
C THR A 63 25.36 4.61 -30.04
N GLY A 64 24.84 4.29 -28.85
CA GLY A 64 24.90 2.94 -28.33
C GLY A 64 24.06 2.74 -27.06
N ILE A 65 23.91 1.47 -26.72
CA ILE A 65 23.00 0.98 -25.69
C ILE A 65 23.76 -0.05 -24.85
N TYR A 66 23.56 0.03 -23.54
CA TYR A 66 24.11 -0.91 -22.56
C TYR A 66 22.97 -1.45 -21.69
N LEU A 67 22.83 -2.77 -21.63
CA LEU A 67 21.95 -3.42 -20.67
C LEU A 67 22.71 -3.55 -19.35
N LEU A 68 22.14 -3.03 -18.27
CA LEU A 68 22.76 -2.96 -16.95
C LEU A 68 22.40 -4.14 -16.04
N GLU A 69 21.52 -5.04 -16.51
CA GLU A 69 21.14 -6.22 -15.74
C GLU A 69 22.36 -7.09 -15.41
N GLY A 70 22.54 -7.41 -14.13
CA GLY A 70 23.71 -8.16 -13.65
C GLY A 70 25.05 -7.43 -13.77
N CYS A 71 25.05 -6.11 -13.95
CA CYS A 71 26.27 -5.30 -13.93
C CYS A 71 26.60 -4.86 -12.51
N THR A 72 27.89 -4.66 -12.24
CA THR A 72 28.34 -3.90 -11.07
C THR A 72 28.87 -2.55 -11.53
N CYS A 73 28.64 -1.52 -10.72
CA CYS A 73 29.18 -0.19 -10.98
C CYS A 73 29.99 0.25 -9.78
N GLU A 74 31.26 0.57 -10.01
CA GLU A 74 32.20 0.87 -8.96
C GLU A 74 33.00 2.12 -9.30
N ARG A 75 33.23 2.95 -8.28
CA ARG A 75 34.24 4.00 -8.38
C ARG A 75 35.60 3.37 -8.39
N ALA A 76 36.43 3.79 -9.33
CA ALA A 76 37.79 3.31 -9.41
C ALA A 76 38.76 4.43 -9.07
N SER A 77 39.75 4.12 -8.25
CA SER A 77 40.97 4.93 -8.15
C SER A 77 41.97 4.43 -9.19
N VAL A 78 42.79 5.33 -9.72
CA VAL A 78 43.67 5.05 -10.87
C VAL A 78 44.58 3.84 -10.60
N PRO A 79 44.74 2.88 -11.55
CA PRO A 79 45.76 1.85 -11.46
C PRO A 79 47.16 2.47 -11.39
N LYS A 80 47.91 2.18 -10.33
CA LYS A 80 49.29 2.65 -10.14
C LYS A 80 50.25 1.92 -11.09
N VAL A 81 50.30 2.25 -12.38
CA VAL A 81 51.38 1.80 -13.28
C VAL A 81 51.78 2.91 -14.26
N SER A 82 53.09 3.18 -14.29
CA SER A 82 53.90 3.97 -15.24
C SER A 82 53.98 5.51 -15.09
N THR A 83 55.04 5.88 -14.36
CA THR A 83 56.06 6.90 -14.66
C THR A 83 55.85 7.90 -15.83
N ILE A 84 56.00 9.18 -15.47
CA ILE A 84 56.43 10.34 -16.30
C ILE A 84 55.36 10.97 -17.20
N SER A 85 54.55 11.87 -16.62
CA SER A 85 54.34 13.25 -17.13
C SER A 85 53.61 14.07 -16.06
N ARG A 86 54.31 15.07 -15.50
CA ARG A 86 53.76 16.08 -14.60
C ARG A 86 53.05 17.13 -15.46
N ASP A 87 51.76 16.93 -15.75
CA ASP A 87 50.76 17.98 -16.02
C ASP A 87 49.45 17.34 -16.51
N ASN A 88 48.57 16.94 -15.58
CA ASN A 88 47.12 16.71 -15.82
C ASN A 88 46.40 16.18 -14.56
N SER A 89 46.71 16.72 -13.38
CA SER A 89 46.21 16.23 -12.08
C SER A 89 44.74 16.53 -11.79
N GLU A 90 44.09 17.44 -12.53
CA GLU A 90 42.70 17.86 -12.26
C GLU A 90 41.66 17.14 -13.15
N LYS A 91 42.01 16.74 -14.39
CA LYS A 91 41.09 16.06 -15.33
C LYS A 91 40.92 14.54 -15.11
N GLN A 92 41.43 14.04 -13.99
CA GLN A 92 41.45 12.61 -13.64
C GLN A 92 40.54 12.26 -12.45
N GLN A 93 39.80 13.23 -11.91
CA GLN A 93 38.94 13.02 -10.75
C GLN A 93 37.54 12.63 -11.22
N HIS A 94 36.86 11.77 -10.44
CA HIS A 94 35.49 11.27 -10.68
C HIS A 94 35.33 10.16 -11.73
N TYR A 95 36.31 9.24 -11.78
CA TYR A 95 36.31 8.05 -12.63
C TYR A 95 35.52 6.87 -12.02
N PHE A 96 34.73 6.18 -12.86
CA PHE A 96 33.99 4.98 -12.48
C PHE A 96 33.87 3.98 -13.63
N LEU A 97 33.57 2.74 -13.25
CA LEU A 97 33.54 1.57 -14.11
C LEU A 97 32.17 0.90 -14.03
N VAL A 98 31.59 0.58 -15.19
CA VAL A 98 30.48 -0.38 -15.27
C VAL A 98 31.04 -1.71 -15.78
N ILE A 99 31.03 -2.71 -14.91
CA ILE A 99 31.51 -4.06 -15.19
C ILE A 99 30.30 -4.92 -15.53
N PHE A 100 30.32 -5.51 -16.72
CA PHE A 100 29.22 -6.34 -17.21
C PHE A 100 29.40 -7.79 -16.74
N GLY A 101 28.33 -8.45 -16.29
CA GLY A 101 28.38 -9.81 -15.74
C GLY A 101 28.68 -10.94 -16.75
N HIS A 102 28.82 -10.63 -18.05
CA HIS A 102 29.16 -11.61 -19.08
C HIS A 102 30.67 -11.73 -19.29
N ASP A 103 31.17 -12.96 -19.31
CA ASP A 103 32.58 -13.26 -19.47
C ASP A 103 33.15 -12.70 -20.79
N GLY A 104 34.32 -12.04 -20.69
CA GLY A 104 35.03 -11.42 -21.83
C GLY A 104 34.54 -10.04 -22.29
N GLN A 105 33.51 -9.44 -21.67
CA GLN A 105 33.11 -8.07 -22.01
C GLN A 105 33.99 -7.02 -21.29
N LYS A 106 34.64 -6.14 -22.07
CA LYS A 106 35.40 -5.02 -21.49
C LYS A 106 34.47 -4.10 -20.68
N PRO A 107 34.92 -3.62 -19.51
CA PRO A 107 34.15 -2.68 -18.71
C PRO A 107 33.95 -1.35 -19.46
N LEU A 108 32.86 -0.67 -19.16
CA LEU A 108 32.61 0.67 -19.65
C LEU A 108 33.27 1.68 -18.71
N GLU A 109 34.28 2.38 -19.24
CA GLU A 109 35.07 3.38 -18.54
C GLU A 109 34.46 4.79 -18.72
N LEU A 110 34.05 5.43 -17.63
CA LEU A 110 33.34 6.72 -17.61
C LEU A 110 33.98 7.70 -16.61
N ARG A 111 33.87 9.00 -16.91
CA ARG A 111 34.26 10.11 -16.03
C ARG A 111 33.13 11.14 -15.98
N ALA A 112 32.80 11.58 -14.78
CA ALA A 112 31.92 12.73 -14.57
C ALA A 112 32.74 14.02 -14.42
N GLU A 113 32.07 15.17 -14.50
CA GLU A 113 32.68 16.49 -14.30
C GLU A 113 32.88 16.80 -12.81
N GLU A 114 31.95 16.39 -11.96
CA GLU A 114 31.95 16.63 -10.51
C GLU A 114 31.87 15.33 -9.69
N ASP A 115 32.31 15.38 -8.43
CA ASP A 115 32.26 14.23 -7.52
C ASP A 115 30.84 13.82 -7.16
N THR A 116 29.99 14.83 -6.96
CA THR A 116 28.55 14.71 -6.73
C THR A 116 27.90 13.97 -7.90
N ASP A 117 28.14 14.43 -9.13
CA ASP A 117 27.58 13.81 -10.33
C ASP A 117 28.07 12.37 -10.50
N CYS A 118 29.35 12.09 -10.23
CA CYS A 118 29.87 10.72 -10.20
C CYS A 118 29.19 9.84 -9.14
N THR A 119 28.94 10.38 -7.94
CA THR A 119 28.20 9.67 -6.88
C THR A 119 26.83 9.26 -7.41
N GLU A 120 26.09 10.23 -7.94
CA GLU A 120 24.73 10.04 -8.41
C GLU A 120 24.66 9.07 -9.59
N TRP A 121 25.65 9.10 -10.50
CA TRP A 121 25.71 8.17 -11.62
C TRP A 121 25.96 6.74 -11.16
N VAL A 122 26.90 6.56 -10.22
CA VAL A 122 27.20 5.24 -9.66
C VAL A 122 25.98 4.68 -8.93
N GLU A 123 25.33 5.49 -8.07
CA GLU A 123 24.14 5.09 -7.34
C GLU A 123 22.97 4.76 -8.29
N ALA A 124 22.70 5.61 -9.28
CA ALA A 124 21.62 5.38 -10.24
C ALA A 124 21.84 4.10 -11.06
N ILE A 125 23.08 3.81 -11.46
CA ILE A 125 23.41 2.58 -12.21
C ILE A 125 23.30 1.34 -11.30
N GLN A 126 23.72 1.42 -10.04
CA GLN A 126 23.58 0.32 -9.07
C GLN A 126 22.11 -0.01 -8.80
N GLN A 127 21.26 1.02 -8.68
CA GLN A 127 19.82 0.87 -8.45
C GLN A 127 19.03 0.47 -9.70
N ALA A 128 19.65 0.49 -10.88
CA ALA A 128 18.98 0.16 -12.13
C ALA A 128 18.65 -1.34 -12.27
N SER A 129 19.27 -2.21 -11.46
CA SER A 129 19.06 -3.67 -11.49
C SER A 129 17.65 -4.05 -11.01
N TYR A 130 17.01 -5.00 -11.70
CA TYR A 130 15.70 -5.52 -11.29
C TYR A 130 15.74 -6.57 -10.16
N SER A 131 16.92 -6.84 -9.58
CA SER A 131 17.11 -7.87 -8.56
C SER A 131 16.19 -7.68 -7.34
N ASP A 132 16.09 -6.46 -6.82
CA ASP A 132 15.24 -6.16 -5.65
C ASP A 132 13.75 -6.37 -5.97
N LEU A 133 13.31 -5.95 -7.16
CA LEU A 133 11.93 -6.16 -7.61
C LEU A 133 11.59 -7.65 -7.78
N ILE A 134 12.54 -8.47 -8.20
CA ILE A 134 12.36 -9.93 -8.27
C ILE A 134 12.18 -10.51 -6.87
N ILE A 135 13.02 -10.12 -5.90
CA ILE A 135 12.92 -10.57 -4.51
C ILE A 135 11.57 -10.15 -3.90
N GLU A 136 11.16 -8.89 -4.08
CA GLU A 136 9.86 -8.41 -3.60
C GLU A 136 8.69 -9.18 -4.21
N ARG A 137 8.75 -9.47 -5.52
CA ARG A 137 7.75 -10.29 -6.22
C ARG A 137 7.68 -11.69 -5.62
N GLU A 138 8.81 -12.32 -5.32
CA GLU A 138 8.84 -13.64 -4.69
C GLU A 138 8.23 -13.64 -3.30
N VAL A 139 8.59 -12.65 -2.47
CA VAL A 139 7.99 -12.46 -1.14
C VAL A 139 6.49 -12.26 -1.24
N LEU A 140 6.03 -11.44 -2.18
CA LEU A 140 4.61 -11.19 -2.38
C LEU A 140 3.86 -12.45 -2.86
N MET A 141 4.48 -13.25 -3.73
CA MET A 141 3.94 -14.52 -4.20
C MET A 141 3.79 -15.52 -3.04
N GLN A 142 4.76 -15.59 -2.12
CA GLN A 142 4.65 -16.43 -0.92
C GLN A 142 3.50 -15.97 -0.01
N LYS A 143 3.34 -14.66 0.20
CA LYS A 143 2.20 -14.11 0.95
C LYS A 143 0.86 -14.45 0.31
N TYR A 144 0.77 -14.39 -1.02
CA TYR A 144 -0.43 -14.78 -1.76
C TYR A 144 -0.78 -16.25 -1.56
N ILE A 145 0.22 -17.15 -1.69
CA ILE A 145 0.01 -18.59 -1.46
C ILE A 145 -0.49 -18.85 -0.05
N HIS A 146 0.10 -18.20 0.96
CA HIS A 146 -0.33 -18.35 2.35
C HIS A 146 -1.77 -17.86 2.57
N LEU A 147 -2.15 -16.73 1.98
CA LEU A 147 -3.52 -16.21 2.09
C LEU A 147 -4.54 -17.17 1.46
N VAL A 148 -4.21 -17.76 0.31
CA VAL A 148 -5.06 -18.77 -0.34
C VAL A 148 -5.26 -19.99 0.57
N GLN A 149 -4.21 -20.44 1.26
CA GLN A 149 -4.32 -21.54 2.22
C GLN A 149 -5.23 -21.17 3.40
N ILE A 150 -5.07 -19.99 4.00
CA ILE A 150 -5.94 -19.52 5.09
C ILE A 150 -7.40 -19.50 4.62
N MET A 151 -7.67 -18.90 3.46
CA MET A 151 -9.02 -18.81 2.92
C MET A 151 -9.67 -20.19 2.72
N GLU A 152 -8.94 -21.18 2.21
CA GLU A 152 -9.48 -22.53 2.05
C GLU A 152 -9.71 -23.21 3.41
N THR A 153 -8.82 -23.01 4.39
CA THR A 153 -9.04 -23.54 5.75
C THR A 153 -10.25 -22.91 6.44
N GLU A 154 -10.45 -21.59 6.30
CA GLU A 154 -11.62 -20.90 6.83
C GLU A 154 -12.91 -21.38 6.16
N LYS A 155 -12.89 -21.59 4.84
CA LYS A 155 -14.02 -22.13 4.09
C LYS A 155 -14.40 -23.55 4.56
N VAL A 156 -13.41 -24.41 4.81
CA VAL A 156 -13.64 -25.75 5.37
C VAL A 156 -14.23 -25.65 6.78
N ALA A 157 -13.66 -24.81 7.65
CA ALA A 157 -14.17 -24.61 9.01
C ALA A 157 -15.61 -24.06 9.01
N ALA A 158 -15.92 -23.10 8.15
CA ALA A 158 -17.26 -22.53 7.99
C ALA A 158 -18.27 -23.59 7.51
N ASN A 159 -17.87 -24.44 6.56
CA ASN A 159 -18.72 -25.54 6.11
C ASN A 159 -18.98 -26.56 7.23
N GLN A 160 -17.96 -26.90 8.02
CA GLN A 160 -18.11 -27.80 9.17
C GLN A 160 -19.08 -27.24 10.22
N LEU A 161 -18.95 -25.95 10.57
CA LEU A 161 -19.86 -25.28 11.50
C LEU A 161 -21.30 -25.27 10.97
N ARG A 162 -21.49 -25.05 9.67
CA ARG A 162 -22.82 -25.11 9.04
C ARG A 162 -23.45 -26.49 9.19
N THR A 163 -22.71 -27.56 8.90
CA THR A 163 -23.21 -28.93 9.10
C THR A 163 -23.53 -29.22 10.56
N GLN A 164 -22.69 -28.79 11.51
CA GLN A 164 -22.98 -28.94 12.94
C GLN A 164 -24.27 -28.23 13.36
N LEU A 165 -24.55 -27.04 12.82
CA LEU A 165 -25.79 -26.31 13.09
C LEU A 165 -27.02 -27.04 12.52
N GLU A 166 -26.90 -27.61 11.32
CA GLU A 166 -27.95 -28.43 10.70
C GLU A 166 -28.26 -29.67 11.56
N ASP A 167 -27.22 -30.39 11.99
CA ASP A 167 -27.36 -31.56 12.87
C ASP A 167 -28.04 -31.18 14.20
N GLN A 168 -27.62 -30.07 14.83
CA GLN A 168 -28.24 -29.58 16.06
C GLN A 168 -29.71 -29.17 15.87
N ASP A 169 -30.08 -28.57 14.73
CA ASP A 169 -31.48 -28.22 14.44
C ASP A 169 -32.35 -29.47 14.28
N THR A 170 -31.82 -30.52 13.64
CA THR A 170 -32.52 -31.82 13.54
C THR A 170 -32.74 -32.46 14.91
N GLU A 171 -31.73 -32.42 15.79
CA GLU A 171 -31.82 -32.95 17.14
C GLU A 171 -32.81 -32.15 18.00
N ILE A 172 -32.82 -30.81 17.88
CA ILE A 172 -33.81 -29.96 18.55
C ILE A 172 -35.23 -30.32 18.09
N LYS A 173 -35.44 -30.55 16.79
CA LYS A 173 -36.74 -30.98 16.26
C LYS A 173 -37.15 -32.34 16.84
N ARG A 174 -36.24 -33.32 16.88
CA ARG A 174 -36.46 -34.65 17.48
C ARG A 174 -36.86 -34.54 18.95
N LEU A 175 -36.06 -33.84 19.76
CA LEU A 175 -36.33 -33.64 21.19
C LEU A 175 -37.66 -32.92 21.44
N LYS A 176 -38.01 -31.92 20.62
CA LYS A 176 -39.33 -31.26 20.71
C LYS A 176 -40.46 -32.26 20.48
N THR A 177 -40.35 -33.15 19.50
CA THR A 177 -41.39 -34.17 19.27
C THR A 177 -41.49 -35.17 20.42
N GLU A 178 -40.36 -35.58 21.00
CA GLU A 178 -40.31 -36.49 22.14
C GLU A 178 -40.94 -35.88 23.40
N VAL A 179 -40.63 -34.61 23.69
CA VAL A 179 -41.24 -33.85 24.79
C VAL A 179 -42.75 -33.72 24.60
N LEU A 180 -43.22 -33.43 23.38
CA LEU A 180 -44.66 -33.36 23.09
C LEU A 180 -45.35 -34.72 23.33
N ALA A 181 -44.74 -35.82 22.90
CA ALA A 181 -45.27 -37.17 23.11
C ALA A 181 -45.33 -37.53 24.61
N MET A 182 -44.25 -37.24 25.34
CA MET A 182 -44.18 -37.44 26.80
C MET A 182 -45.23 -36.62 27.56
N ASN A 183 -45.43 -35.35 27.20
CA ASN A 183 -46.45 -34.51 27.82
C ASN A 183 -47.87 -35.06 27.57
N LYS A 184 -48.16 -35.51 26.34
CA LYS A 184 -49.45 -36.13 26.00
C LYS A 184 -49.67 -37.46 26.74
N ALA A 185 -48.63 -38.26 26.92
CA ALA A 185 -48.70 -39.49 27.72
C ALA A 185 -48.93 -39.19 29.20
N LYS A 186 -48.26 -38.17 29.74
CA LYS A 186 -48.48 -37.68 31.11
C LYS A 186 -49.91 -37.21 31.34
N GLU A 187 -50.47 -36.42 30.42
CA GLU A 187 -51.88 -35.97 30.48
C GLU A 187 -52.86 -37.15 30.48
N ARG A 188 -52.58 -38.22 29.71
CA ARG A 188 -53.42 -39.44 29.69
C ARG A 188 -53.34 -40.26 30.98
N LEU A 189 -52.26 -40.14 31.74
CA LEU A 189 -52.04 -40.85 33.00
C LEU A 189 -52.56 -40.09 34.22
N LEU A 190 -52.99 -38.83 34.07
CA LEU A 190 -53.68 -38.10 35.14
C LEU A 190 -55.14 -38.57 35.23
N PRO A 191 -55.57 -39.22 36.34
CA PRO A 191 -56.97 -39.48 36.58
C PRO A 191 -57.70 -38.16 36.79
N CYS A 192 -58.97 -38.11 36.38
CA CYS A 192 -59.90 -37.02 36.64
C CYS A 192 -59.92 -36.68 38.14
N HIS A 193 -59.11 -35.72 38.58
CA HIS A 193 -59.27 -35.04 39.86
C HIS A 193 -59.86 -33.66 39.59
N SER A 194 -61.14 -33.67 39.24
CA SER A 194 -62.03 -32.58 39.63
C SER A 194 -62.14 -32.61 41.16
N ASN A 195 -61.30 -31.84 41.84
CA ASN A 195 -61.57 -31.26 43.14
C ASN A 195 -60.80 -29.94 43.18
N GLN A 196 -61.52 -28.87 42.82
CA GLN A 196 -61.19 -27.56 43.36
C GLN A 196 -61.38 -27.61 44.88
N ASP A 197 -60.60 -26.75 45.54
CA ASP A 197 -60.77 -26.34 46.94
C ASP A 197 -60.06 -27.18 48.00
N GLU A 198 -58.74 -27.04 48.03
CA GLU A 198 -57.97 -26.47 49.16
C GLU A 198 -56.47 -26.58 48.79
N GLU A 199 -55.97 -25.66 47.96
CA GLU A 199 -54.51 -25.53 47.81
C GLU A 199 -53.93 -25.02 49.13
N ASP A 200 -53.19 -25.91 49.80
CA ASP A 200 -52.41 -25.64 51.00
C ASP A 200 -51.74 -24.25 50.93
N PRO A 201 -52.02 -23.35 51.89
CA PRO A 201 -51.45 -21.99 51.90
C PRO A 201 -49.91 -21.99 51.83
N ASP A 202 -49.24 -23.03 52.32
CA ASP A 202 -47.79 -23.14 52.22
C ASP A 202 -47.33 -23.50 50.80
N LEU A 203 -48.11 -24.28 50.06
CA LEU A 203 -47.86 -24.54 48.63
C LEU A 203 -47.94 -23.24 47.80
N LYS A 204 -48.86 -22.33 48.14
CA LYS A 204 -48.95 -21.00 47.50
C LYS A 204 -47.74 -20.12 47.81
N LYS A 205 -47.23 -20.16 49.06
CA LYS A 205 -46.00 -19.45 49.43
C LYS A 205 -44.79 -20.01 48.69
N ILE A 206 -44.64 -21.33 48.61
CA ILE A 206 -43.54 -21.98 47.89
C ILE A 206 -43.56 -21.57 46.42
N LYS A 207 -44.72 -21.60 45.75
CA LYS A 207 -44.85 -21.15 44.35
C LYS A 207 -44.46 -19.68 44.16
N LYS A 208 -44.80 -18.79 45.11
CA LYS A 208 -44.37 -17.38 45.08
C LYS A 208 -42.84 -17.25 45.21
N ILE A 209 -42.23 -17.97 46.15
CA ILE A 209 -40.76 -17.96 46.34
C ILE A 209 -40.06 -18.50 45.09
N GLN A 210 -40.53 -19.62 44.53
CA GLN A 210 -40.00 -20.20 43.30
C GLN A 210 -40.11 -19.24 42.11
N SER A 211 -41.25 -18.54 41.96
CA SER A 211 -41.42 -17.52 40.93
C SER A 211 -40.44 -16.35 41.11
N PHE A 212 -40.24 -15.89 42.35
CA PHE A 212 -39.27 -14.86 42.67
C PHE A 212 -37.83 -15.29 42.37
N MET A 213 -37.43 -16.49 42.80
CA MET A 213 -36.10 -17.05 42.53
C MET A 213 -35.86 -17.24 41.04
N ARG A 214 -36.86 -17.73 40.29
CA ARG A 214 -36.78 -17.86 38.84
C ARG A 214 -36.55 -16.50 38.18
N GLY A 215 -37.32 -15.48 38.55
CA GLY A 215 -37.16 -14.11 38.04
C GLY A 215 -35.80 -13.50 38.40
N TRP A 216 -35.31 -13.74 39.62
CA TRP A 216 -33.99 -13.30 40.06
C TRP A 216 -32.85 -13.97 39.28
N LEU A 217 -32.91 -15.30 39.10
CA LEU A 217 -31.95 -16.06 38.31
C LEU A 217 -31.92 -15.61 36.84
N CYS A 218 -33.09 -15.37 36.24
CA CYS A 218 -33.18 -14.83 34.89
C CYS A 218 -32.48 -13.46 34.77
N ARG A 219 -32.74 -12.54 35.71
CA ARG A 219 -32.09 -11.21 35.73
C ARG A 219 -30.58 -11.31 35.94
N ARG A 220 -30.13 -12.19 36.84
CA ARG A 220 -28.69 -12.42 37.08
C ARG A 220 -28.00 -12.98 35.85
N LYS A 221 -28.59 -13.99 35.20
CA LYS A 221 -28.07 -14.58 33.96
C LYS A 221 -28.01 -13.54 32.83
N TRP A 222 -29.05 -12.72 32.68
CA TRP A 222 -29.06 -11.62 31.70
C TRP A 222 -27.93 -10.62 31.94
N LYS A 223 -27.73 -10.19 33.20
CA LYS A 223 -26.62 -9.28 33.54
C LYS A 223 -25.26 -9.85 33.15
N ILE A 224 -25.03 -11.15 33.37
CA ILE A 224 -23.78 -11.81 32.98
C ILE A 224 -23.63 -11.81 31.46
N ILE A 225 -24.65 -12.24 30.72
CA ILE A 225 -24.62 -12.27 29.24
C ILE A 225 -24.32 -10.89 28.66
N VAL A 226 -24.98 -9.85 29.18
CA VAL A 226 -24.75 -8.46 28.73
C VAL A 226 -23.33 -8.01 29.06
N GLN A 227 -22.82 -8.31 30.25
CA GLN A 227 -21.46 -7.95 30.64
C GLN A 227 -20.43 -8.65 29.75
N ASP A 228 -20.59 -9.95 29.51
CA ASP A 228 -19.72 -10.74 28.65
C ASP A 228 -19.71 -10.20 27.21
N TYR A 229 -20.88 -9.79 26.71
CA TYR A 229 -20.98 -9.12 25.42
C TYR A 229 -20.24 -7.77 25.41
N ILE A 230 -20.47 -6.92 26.40
CA ILE A 230 -19.83 -5.59 26.50
C ILE A 230 -18.30 -5.69 26.55
N CYS A 231 -17.79 -6.71 27.23
CA CYS A 231 -16.35 -7.01 27.34
C CYS A 231 -15.80 -7.84 26.16
N SER A 232 -16.64 -8.29 25.23
CA SER A 232 -16.20 -9.15 24.13
C SER A 232 -15.32 -8.38 23.13
N PRO A 233 -14.33 -9.06 22.49
CA PRO A 233 -13.52 -8.46 21.43
C PRO A 233 -14.35 -7.92 20.26
N HIS A 234 -15.48 -8.56 19.96
CA HIS A 234 -16.40 -8.12 18.91
C HIS A 234 -17.04 -6.76 19.24
N ALA A 235 -17.57 -6.60 20.45
CA ALA A 235 -18.15 -5.33 20.89
C ALA A 235 -17.10 -4.20 20.96
N GLU A 236 -15.87 -4.52 21.37
CA GLU A 236 -14.75 -3.57 21.33
C GLU A 236 -14.41 -3.14 19.90
N SER A 237 -14.28 -4.08 18.97
CA SER A 237 -14.04 -3.81 17.55
C SER A 237 -15.17 -2.96 16.94
N MET A 238 -16.43 -3.25 17.28
CA MET A 238 -17.57 -2.46 16.83
C MET A 238 -17.55 -1.03 17.36
N ARG A 239 -17.20 -0.82 18.64
CA ARG A 239 -17.00 0.52 19.21
C ARG A 239 -15.90 1.30 18.50
N LYS A 240 -14.75 0.67 18.24
CA LYS A 240 -13.63 1.30 17.51
C LYS A 240 -14.05 1.74 16.10
N ARG A 241 -14.73 0.87 15.36
CA ARG A 241 -15.25 1.20 14.02
C ARG A 241 -16.22 2.37 14.06
N ASN A 242 -17.18 2.33 14.97
CA ASN A 242 -18.17 3.41 15.11
C ASN A 242 -17.49 4.74 15.50
N GLN A 243 -16.50 4.70 16.39
CA GLN A 243 -15.75 5.91 16.78
C GLN A 243 -15.07 6.57 15.58
N ILE A 244 -14.46 5.80 14.68
CA ILE A 244 -13.83 6.35 13.46
C ILE A 244 -14.88 7.02 12.58
N VAL A 245 -16.04 6.38 12.39
CA VAL A 245 -17.13 6.93 11.58
C VAL A 245 -17.66 8.23 12.18
N PHE A 246 -17.86 8.29 13.50
CA PHE A 246 -18.32 9.51 14.17
C PHE A 246 -17.28 10.63 14.07
N ASN A 247 -16.01 10.35 14.31
CA ASN A 247 -14.94 11.35 14.16
C ASN A 247 -14.86 11.90 12.73
N MET A 248 -15.01 11.04 11.72
CA MET A 248 -15.03 11.47 10.32
C MET A 248 -16.24 12.38 10.03
N LEU A 249 -17.41 12.04 10.56
CA LEU A 249 -18.62 12.85 10.40
C LEU A 249 -18.51 14.22 11.09
N GLU A 250 -17.94 14.25 12.29
CA GLU A 250 -17.68 15.49 13.02
C GLU A 250 -16.67 16.37 12.27
N ALA A 251 -15.58 15.79 11.78
CA ALA A 251 -14.58 16.52 10.98
C ALA A 251 -15.16 17.06 9.66
N GLU A 252 -16.01 16.30 8.97
CA GLU A 252 -16.70 16.76 7.77
C GLU A 252 -17.67 17.92 8.09
N THR A 253 -18.40 17.81 9.20
CA THR A 253 -19.31 18.88 9.65
C THR A 253 -18.55 20.17 9.96
N GLU A 254 -17.40 20.05 10.63
CA GLU A 254 -16.52 21.19 10.89
C GLU A 254 -15.93 21.78 9.61
N TYR A 255 -15.45 20.94 8.68
CA TYR A 255 -14.92 21.38 7.39
C TYR A 255 -15.97 22.16 6.59
N VAL A 256 -17.20 21.65 6.49
CA VAL A 256 -18.31 22.33 5.80
C VAL A 256 -18.65 23.67 6.47
N LEU A 257 -18.65 23.72 7.81
CA LEU A 257 -18.86 24.96 8.54
C LEU A 257 -17.75 25.99 8.23
N GLN A 258 -16.49 25.58 8.30
CA GLN A 258 -15.35 26.44 7.98
C GLN A 258 -15.41 26.94 6.52
N LEU A 259 -15.75 26.07 5.56
CA LEU A 259 -15.93 26.45 4.16
C LEU A 259 -17.08 27.45 4.00
N SER A 260 -18.18 27.27 4.74
CA SER A 260 -19.31 28.20 4.71
C SER A 260 -18.90 29.59 5.23
N ILE A 261 -18.09 29.65 6.28
CA ILE A 261 -17.56 30.91 6.84
C ILE A 261 -16.60 31.54 5.83
N LEU A 262 -15.68 30.77 5.26
CA LEU A 262 -14.72 31.24 4.26
C LEU A 262 -15.46 31.88 3.07
N VAL A 263 -16.50 31.22 2.56
CA VAL A 263 -17.27 31.70 1.41
C VAL A 263 -18.11 32.92 1.76
N ASN A 264 -18.88 32.86 2.85
CA ASN A 264 -19.87 33.88 3.16
C ASN A 264 -19.28 35.12 3.82
N CYS A 265 -18.28 34.96 4.68
CA CYS A 265 -17.71 36.07 5.44
C CYS A 265 -16.51 36.69 4.73
N PHE A 266 -15.81 35.97 3.85
CA PHE A 266 -14.60 36.46 3.19
C PHE A 266 -14.73 36.53 1.67
N LEU A 267 -14.89 35.40 0.98
CA LEU A 267 -14.84 35.36 -0.49
C LEU A 267 -15.93 36.22 -1.14
N ARG A 268 -17.19 36.09 -0.71
CA ARG A 268 -18.31 36.87 -1.27
C ARG A 268 -18.12 38.39 -1.04
N PRO A 269 -17.88 38.87 0.19
CA PRO A 269 -17.58 40.28 0.44
C PRO A 269 -16.40 40.82 -0.38
N LEU A 270 -15.30 40.07 -0.49
CA LEU A 270 -14.13 40.51 -1.27
C LEU A 270 -14.42 40.60 -2.77
N ARG A 271 -15.16 39.63 -3.34
CA ARG A 271 -15.60 39.71 -4.74
C ARG A 271 -16.54 40.89 -4.99
N MET A 272 -17.41 41.20 -4.03
CA MET A 272 -18.28 42.38 -4.10
C MET A 272 -17.46 43.68 -4.07
N ALA A 273 -16.47 43.79 -3.18
CA ALA A 273 -15.57 44.94 -3.10
C ALA A 273 -14.77 45.14 -4.40
N ALA A 274 -14.27 44.05 -4.99
CA ALA A 274 -13.57 44.05 -6.27
C ALA A 274 -14.44 44.50 -7.46
N SER A 275 -15.77 44.39 -7.34
CA SER A 275 -16.73 44.80 -8.37
C SER A 275 -17.20 46.26 -8.22
N SER A 276 -16.68 47.01 -7.24
CA SER A 276 -17.12 48.39 -6.98
C SER A 276 -16.54 49.40 -7.99
N LYS A 277 -17.12 50.60 -8.07
CA LYS A 277 -16.70 51.66 -9.02
C LYS A 277 -15.25 52.12 -8.85
N LYS A 278 -14.68 51.98 -7.65
CA LYS A 278 -13.27 52.22 -7.31
C LYS A 278 -12.81 51.08 -6.40
N PRO A 279 -12.43 49.93 -6.98
CA PRO A 279 -12.20 48.72 -6.20
C PRO A 279 -10.89 48.83 -5.39
N PRO A 280 -10.90 48.51 -4.09
CA PRO A 280 -9.69 48.48 -3.26
C PRO A 280 -8.83 47.24 -3.51
N ILE A 281 -9.36 46.21 -4.18
CA ILE A 281 -8.69 44.94 -4.49
C ILE A 281 -9.19 44.43 -5.85
N GLY A 282 -8.30 43.86 -6.67
CA GLY A 282 -8.66 43.32 -7.98
C GLY A 282 -9.29 41.93 -7.93
N HIS A 283 -9.99 41.52 -8.98
CA HIS A 283 -10.50 40.14 -9.10
C HIS A 283 -9.39 39.09 -9.15
N ASP A 284 -8.24 39.42 -9.73
CA ASP A 284 -7.08 38.53 -9.79
C ASP A 284 -6.43 38.33 -8.42
N ASP A 285 -6.38 39.38 -7.60
CA ASP A 285 -5.87 39.31 -6.22
C ASP A 285 -6.77 38.41 -5.37
N VAL A 286 -8.10 38.59 -5.45
CA VAL A 286 -9.06 37.71 -4.75
C VAL A 286 -8.92 36.27 -5.25
N SER A 287 -8.79 36.06 -6.56
CA SER A 287 -8.56 34.72 -7.13
C SER A 287 -7.26 34.09 -6.63
N SER A 288 -6.20 34.88 -6.46
CA SER A 288 -4.91 34.38 -5.96
C SER A 288 -4.95 33.90 -4.50
N ILE A 289 -5.83 34.48 -3.68
CA ILE A 289 -5.98 34.14 -2.25
C ILE A 289 -6.72 32.81 -2.06
N PHE A 290 -7.75 32.56 -2.87
CA PHE A 290 -8.66 31.41 -2.67
C PHE A 290 -8.45 30.26 -3.65
N LEU A 291 -7.67 30.44 -4.71
CA LEU A 291 -7.27 29.34 -5.59
C LEU A 291 -5.93 28.77 -5.11
N ASN A 292 -5.94 27.48 -4.76
CA ASN A 292 -4.73 26.72 -4.50
C ASN A 292 -3.87 26.69 -5.78
N ARG A 293 -2.90 27.60 -5.90
CA ARG A 293 -1.83 27.43 -6.90
C ARG A 293 -1.01 26.22 -6.47
N ARG A 294 -1.31 25.06 -7.06
CA ARG A 294 -0.34 23.98 -7.13
C ARG A 294 0.84 24.53 -7.92
N HIS A 295 1.87 24.98 -7.22
CA HIS A 295 3.20 25.03 -7.80
C HIS A 295 3.65 23.57 -7.97
N CYS A 296 3.31 23.00 -9.12
CA CYS A 296 4.06 21.90 -9.72
C CYS A 296 5.24 22.51 -10.49
#